data_AF-A0A0A8Y4V6-F1
#
_entry.id   AF-A0A0A8Y4V6-F1
#
_cell.length_a   1.000
_cell.length_b   1.000
_cell.length_c   1.000
_cell.angle_alpha   90.00
_cell.angle_beta   90.00
_cell.angle_gamma   90.00
#
_symmetry.space_group_name_H-M   'P 1'
#
loop_
_entity.id
_entity.type
_entity.pdbx_description
1 polymer ?
#
loop_
_entity_poly.entity_id
_entity_poly.type
_entity_poly.pdbx_seq_one_letter_code
_entity_poly.pdbx_strand_id
1 'polypeptide(L)'
;MLIDINNDFNLKDEKEINENFMLSRKSYEQNPHDIELAMFLTTSYDKASEAWTKRSPSKSVLKRVASYAKSSAELLTNLILHGQSGQYTWECLFRTPMSNYDAVVLLHQEKLCRPHHVLFPAETPNGKLVIWGKPSKDFHPYMPLNKGAVKSLHDARDKLLVNFDPTRCFLQDLKCTFPKNFKLWYGSIGGDAVGLTWENPKKRSREEADETMPEPASVLNVVGDVGKGLVRGVYLLKAPKLQ
;
A
#
# COMPACT_ATOMS: atom_id res chain seq x y z
N MET A 1 -16.56 -14.39 -9.63
CA MET A 1 -17.57 -14.38 -8.54
C MET A 1 -18.80 -13.73 -9.12
N LEU A 2 -19.92 -14.44 -9.07
CA LEU A 2 -21.22 -13.94 -9.50
C LEU A 2 -21.93 -13.38 -8.27
N ILE A 3 -22.33 -12.12 -8.34
CA ILE A 3 -22.95 -11.38 -7.25
C ILE A 3 -24.38 -11.06 -7.65
N ASP A 4 -25.32 -11.82 -7.08
CA ASP A 4 -26.75 -11.63 -7.31
C ASP A 4 -27.48 -11.31 -6.01
N ILE A 5 -27.46 -10.04 -5.64
CA ILE A 5 -28.05 -9.60 -4.36
C ILE A 5 -29.58 -9.59 -4.45
N ASN A 6 -30.13 -9.31 -5.62
CA ASN A 6 -31.57 -9.11 -5.84
C ASN A 6 -32.25 -10.30 -6.55
N ASN A 7 -31.48 -11.34 -6.90
CA ASN A 7 -31.95 -12.46 -7.71
C ASN A 7 -32.42 -12.02 -9.12
N ASP A 8 -31.67 -11.11 -9.72
CA ASP A 8 -31.96 -10.48 -11.01
C ASP A 8 -31.45 -11.30 -12.20
N PHE A 9 -30.55 -12.27 -11.98
CA PHE A 9 -30.01 -13.05 -13.09
C PHE A 9 -31.02 -14.05 -13.63
N ASN A 10 -31.02 -14.18 -14.95
CA ASN A 10 -31.68 -15.27 -15.65
C ASN A 10 -30.64 -16.18 -16.33
N LEU A 11 -31.11 -17.31 -16.88
CA LEU A 11 -30.27 -18.30 -17.58
C LEU A 11 -29.48 -17.71 -18.76
N LYS A 12 -29.99 -16.66 -19.42
CA LYS A 12 -29.28 -15.99 -20.50
C LYS A 12 -28.09 -15.20 -19.96
N ASP A 13 -28.26 -14.55 -18.81
CA ASP A 13 -27.20 -13.79 -18.15
C ASP A 13 -26.09 -14.71 -17.65
N GLU A 14 -26.43 -15.87 -17.05
CA GLU A 14 -25.43 -16.85 -16.62
C GLU A 14 -24.59 -17.37 -17.80
N LYS A 15 -25.24 -17.66 -18.92
CA LYS A 15 -24.56 -18.10 -20.13
C LYS A 15 -23.62 -17.01 -20.66
N GLU A 16 -24.10 -15.76 -20.74
CA GLU A 16 -23.32 -14.61 -21.17
C GLU A 16 -22.10 -14.37 -20.25
N ILE A 17 -22.29 -14.45 -18.94
CA ILE A 17 -21.21 -14.33 -17.94
C ILE A 17 -20.16 -15.42 -18.15
N ASN A 18 -20.59 -16.67 -18.37
CA ASN A 18 -19.66 -17.77 -18.59
C ASN A 18 -18.87 -17.60 -19.89
N GLU A 19 -19.52 -17.17 -20.98
CA GLU A 19 -18.86 -16.86 -22.24
C GLU A 19 -17.81 -15.74 -22.07
N ASN A 20 -18.18 -14.63 -21.41
CA ASN A 20 -17.27 -13.53 -21.12
C ASN A 20 -16.09 -13.96 -20.23
N PHE A 21 -16.35 -14.78 -19.21
CA PHE A 21 -15.31 -15.32 -18.36
C PHE A 21 -14.32 -16.15 -19.18
N MET A 22 -14.80 -17.11 -19.98
CA MET A 22 -13.93 -17.95 -20.80
C MET A 22 -13.13 -17.12 -21.81
N LEU A 23 -13.74 -16.13 -22.45
CA LEU A 23 -13.05 -15.19 -23.34
C LEU A 23 -11.91 -14.46 -22.63
N SER A 24 -12.15 -13.95 -21.41
CA SER A 24 -11.12 -13.26 -20.60
C SER A 24 -9.95 -14.17 -20.18
N ARG A 25 -10.10 -15.50 -20.31
CA ARG A 25 -9.07 -16.50 -20.00
C ARG A 25 -8.40 -17.08 -21.24
N LYS A 26 -8.88 -16.82 -22.45
CA LYS A 26 -8.23 -17.33 -23.69
C LYS A 26 -6.79 -16.85 -23.84
N SER A 27 -6.49 -15.60 -23.49
CA SER A 27 -5.11 -15.09 -23.52
C SER A 27 -4.19 -15.81 -22.54
N TYR A 28 -4.71 -16.31 -21.42
CA TYR A 28 -3.95 -17.07 -20.43
C TYR A 28 -3.48 -18.43 -20.97
N GLU A 29 -4.27 -19.08 -21.81
CA GLU A 29 -3.91 -20.36 -22.45
C GLU A 29 -2.72 -20.19 -23.40
N GLN A 30 -2.59 -19.03 -24.04
CA GLN A 30 -1.49 -18.70 -24.93
C GLN A 30 -0.25 -18.21 -24.15
N ASN A 31 -0.46 -17.39 -23.11
CA ASN A 31 0.60 -16.90 -22.26
C ASN A 31 0.09 -16.71 -20.80
N PRO A 32 0.59 -17.50 -19.84
CA PRO A 32 0.20 -17.39 -18.42
C PRO A 32 0.49 -16.02 -17.76
N HIS A 33 1.23 -15.16 -18.45
CA HIS A 33 1.53 -13.79 -18.05
C HIS A 33 0.53 -12.74 -18.59
N ASP A 34 -0.29 -13.07 -19.59
CA ASP A 34 -1.21 -12.15 -20.27
C ASP A 34 -2.65 -12.22 -19.73
N ILE A 35 -2.79 -12.40 -18.41
CA ILE A 35 -4.10 -12.28 -17.77
C ILE A 35 -4.53 -10.80 -17.78
N GLU A 36 -5.51 -10.45 -18.60
CA GLU A 36 -6.09 -9.10 -18.65
C GLU A 36 -6.75 -8.72 -17.31
N LEU A 37 -7.52 -9.64 -16.72
CA LEU A 37 -8.28 -9.42 -15.50
C LEU A 37 -7.85 -10.38 -14.39
N ALA A 38 -7.13 -9.87 -13.39
CA ALA A 38 -6.71 -10.71 -12.25
C ALA A 38 -7.90 -11.22 -11.44
N MET A 39 -8.95 -10.40 -11.30
CA MET A 39 -10.19 -10.74 -10.62
C MET A 39 -11.37 -10.56 -11.60
N PHE A 40 -12.34 -11.47 -11.55
CA PHE A 40 -13.56 -11.41 -12.35
C PHE A 40 -14.78 -11.37 -11.42
N LEU A 41 -15.46 -10.23 -11.38
CA LEU A 41 -16.65 -9.96 -10.57
C LEU A 41 -17.81 -9.60 -11.52
N THR A 42 -18.92 -10.30 -11.39
CA THR A 42 -20.10 -10.01 -12.21
C THR A 42 -21.31 -9.68 -11.36
N THR A 43 -22.16 -8.82 -11.91
CA THR A 43 -23.44 -8.36 -11.34
C THR A 43 -24.46 -8.30 -12.48
N SER A 44 -25.74 -8.10 -12.17
CA SER A 44 -26.80 -7.97 -13.18
C SER A 44 -26.55 -6.85 -14.20
N TYR A 45 -25.82 -5.80 -13.80
CA TYR A 45 -25.47 -4.64 -14.63
C TYR A 45 -24.06 -4.69 -15.23
N ASP A 46 -23.19 -5.60 -14.78
CA ASP A 46 -21.83 -5.79 -15.30
C ASP A 46 -21.50 -7.28 -15.40
N LYS A 47 -21.73 -7.86 -16.58
CA LYS A 47 -21.54 -9.29 -16.87
C LYS A 47 -20.15 -9.62 -17.41
N ALA A 48 -19.38 -8.59 -17.78
CA ALA A 48 -18.03 -8.74 -18.35
C ALA A 48 -16.93 -8.35 -17.35
N SER A 49 -17.30 -7.93 -16.14
CA SER A 49 -16.37 -7.55 -15.07
C SER A 49 -15.55 -6.31 -15.42
N GLU A 50 -16.14 -5.36 -16.14
CA GLU A 50 -15.45 -4.17 -16.64
C GLU A 50 -15.49 -2.98 -15.69
N ALA A 51 -16.51 -2.88 -14.84
CA ALA A 51 -16.73 -1.69 -14.03
C ALA A 51 -15.72 -1.57 -12.89
N TRP A 52 -15.40 -2.70 -12.23
CA TRP A 52 -14.66 -2.68 -10.96
C TRP A 52 -13.27 -3.30 -11.03
N THR A 53 -13.04 -4.31 -11.88
CA THR A 53 -11.78 -5.06 -11.87
C THR A 53 -10.93 -4.93 -13.12
N LYS A 54 -11.34 -4.08 -14.07
CA LYS A 54 -10.66 -3.89 -15.36
C LYS A 54 -9.19 -3.47 -15.26
N ARG A 55 -8.85 -2.65 -14.25
CA ARG A 55 -7.50 -2.10 -14.08
C ARG A 55 -6.82 -2.52 -12.78
N SER A 56 -7.58 -2.99 -11.80
CA SER A 56 -7.11 -3.31 -10.44
C SER A 56 -8.03 -4.36 -9.83
N PRO A 57 -7.54 -5.30 -9.01
CA PRO A 57 -6.16 -5.44 -8.55
C PRO A 57 -5.25 -6.03 -9.62
N SER A 58 -3.94 -5.74 -9.54
CA SER A 58 -2.95 -6.50 -10.30
C SER A 58 -2.82 -7.93 -9.75
N LYS A 59 -2.28 -8.86 -10.57
CA LYS A 59 -2.05 -10.26 -10.15
C LYS A 59 -1.26 -10.38 -8.84
N SER A 60 -0.25 -9.53 -8.63
CA SER A 60 0.57 -9.53 -7.41
C SER A 60 -0.18 -8.99 -6.19
N VAL A 61 -1.01 -7.95 -6.37
CA VAL A 61 -1.89 -7.44 -5.30
C VAL A 61 -2.92 -8.48 -4.93
N LEU A 62 -3.58 -9.11 -5.92
CA LEU A 62 -4.60 -10.12 -5.66
C LEU A 62 -4.03 -11.33 -4.92
N LYS A 63 -2.85 -11.82 -5.32
CA LYS A 63 -2.16 -12.90 -4.59
C LYS A 63 -1.91 -12.52 -3.13
N ARG A 64 -1.47 -11.28 -2.88
CA ARG A 64 -1.24 -10.80 -1.52
C ARG A 64 -2.54 -10.74 -0.71
N VAL A 65 -3.63 -10.23 -1.29
CA VAL A 65 -4.96 -10.22 -0.65
C VAL A 65 -5.41 -11.63 -0.30
N ALA A 66 -5.29 -12.58 -1.23
CA ALA A 66 -5.65 -13.98 -0.99
C ALA A 66 -4.80 -14.62 0.12
N SER A 67 -3.48 -14.36 0.16
CA SER A 67 -2.61 -14.82 1.24
C SER A 67 -3.01 -14.25 2.59
N TYR A 68 -3.31 -12.94 2.66
CA TYR A 68 -3.75 -12.31 3.92
C TYR A 68 -5.11 -12.84 4.37
N ALA A 69 -6.06 -13.02 3.46
CA ALA A 69 -7.36 -13.59 3.77
C ALA A 69 -7.22 -15.02 4.32
N LYS A 70 -6.38 -15.86 3.71
CA LYS A 70 -6.09 -17.21 4.18
C LYS A 70 -5.50 -17.21 5.59
N SER A 71 -4.42 -16.46 5.83
CA SER A 71 -3.80 -16.39 7.16
C SER A 71 -4.72 -15.79 8.22
N SER A 72 -5.57 -14.83 7.84
CA SER A 72 -6.58 -14.24 8.72
C SER A 72 -7.66 -15.25 9.11
N ALA A 73 -8.15 -16.04 8.15
CA ALA A 73 -9.13 -17.07 8.40
C ALA A 73 -8.57 -18.18 9.31
N GLU A 74 -7.32 -18.60 9.08
CA GLU A 74 -6.62 -19.57 9.94
C GLU A 74 -6.46 -19.03 11.37
N LEU A 75 -6.01 -17.78 11.53
CA LEU A 75 -5.88 -17.14 12.84
C LEU A 75 -7.23 -17.06 13.57
N LEU A 76 -8.26 -16.54 12.91
CA LEU A 76 -9.59 -16.41 13.51
C LEU A 76 -10.19 -17.77 13.88
N THR A 77 -10.05 -18.77 13.02
CA THR A 77 -10.51 -20.13 13.29
C THR A 77 -9.82 -20.69 14.54
N ASN A 78 -8.50 -20.53 14.64
CA ASN A 78 -7.75 -20.98 15.80
C ASN A 78 -8.17 -20.25 17.08
N LEU A 79 -8.33 -18.93 17.02
CA LEU A 79 -8.77 -18.11 18.15
C LEU A 79 -10.19 -18.48 18.63
N ILE A 80 -11.11 -18.78 17.71
CA ILE A 80 -12.48 -19.18 18.04
C ILE A 80 -12.51 -20.59 18.65
N LEU A 81 -11.78 -21.54 18.07
CA LEU A 81 -11.82 -22.95 18.49
C LEU A 81 -11.00 -23.23 19.76
N HIS A 82 -9.85 -22.58 19.92
CA HIS A 82 -8.88 -22.89 20.97
C HIS A 82 -8.70 -21.74 21.98
N GLY A 83 -9.39 -20.61 21.78
CA GLY A 83 -9.17 -19.40 22.56
C GLY A 83 -7.84 -18.72 22.23
N GLN A 84 -7.54 -17.65 22.98
CA GLN A 84 -6.25 -16.97 22.86
C GLN A 84 -5.14 -17.80 23.50
N SER A 85 -4.25 -18.34 22.66
CA SER A 85 -3.03 -19.00 23.10
C SER A 85 -1.86 -18.52 22.24
N GLY A 86 -0.87 -17.89 22.86
CA GLY A 86 0.33 -17.37 22.18
C GLY A 86 0.38 -15.84 22.05
N GLN A 87 1.33 -15.35 21.23
CA GLN A 87 1.64 -13.92 21.08
C GLN A 87 0.70 -13.18 20.10
N TYR A 88 -0.02 -13.90 19.26
CA TYR A 88 -0.86 -13.32 18.22
C TYR A 88 -2.31 -13.23 18.69
N THR A 89 -2.85 -12.02 18.74
CA THR A 89 -4.26 -11.73 19.05
C THR A 89 -5.00 -11.32 17.79
N TRP A 90 -6.33 -11.13 17.89
CA TRP A 90 -7.16 -10.65 16.77
C TRP A 90 -6.67 -9.29 16.22
N GLU A 91 -5.99 -8.49 17.03
CA GLU A 91 -5.44 -7.19 16.63
C GLU A 91 -4.45 -7.30 15.46
N CYS A 92 -3.75 -8.44 15.35
CA CYS A 92 -2.80 -8.70 14.26
C CYS A 92 -3.47 -8.64 12.87
N LEU A 93 -4.79 -8.85 12.78
CA LEU A 93 -5.55 -8.70 11.54
C LEU A 93 -5.58 -7.25 11.02
N PHE A 94 -5.42 -6.29 11.92
CA PHE A 94 -5.45 -4.86 11.64
C PHE A 94 -4.05 -4.22 11.66
N ARG A 95 -3.01 -4.99 12.02
CA ARG A 95 -1.61 -4.54 11.94
C ARG A 95 -1.06 -4.84 10.55
N THR A 96 -0.34 -3.88 9.98
CA THR A 96 0.34 -4.09 8.70
C THR A 96 1.54 -5.02 8.91
N PRO A 97 1.64 -6.16 8.22
CA PRO A 97 2.77 -7.08 8.39
C PRO A 97 4.02 -6.55 7.70
N MET A 98 4.92 -5.92 8.47
CA MET A 98 6.08 -5.19 7.97
C MET A 98 7.15 -6.09 7.31
N SER A 99 7.21 -7.36 7.68
CA SER A 99 8.17 -8.35 7.15
C SER A 99 7.96 -8.70 5.66
N ASN A 100 6.84 -8.30 5.07
CA ASN A 100 6.50 -8.60 3.67
C ASN A 100 7.08 -7.60 2.66
N TYR A 101 7.76 -6.57 3.13
CA TYR A 101 8.37 -5.54 2.30
C TYR A 101 9.89 -5.75 2.21
N ASP A 102 10.51 -5.12 1.22
CA ASP A 102 11.97 -5.11 1.09
C ASP A 102 12.58 -3.98 1.92
N ALA A 103 11.87 -2.86 2.03
CA ALA A 103 12.17 -1.79 2.96
C ALA A 103 10.87 -1.19 3.53
N VAL A 104 11.00 -0.51 4.66
CA VAL A 104 9.90 0.12 5.39
C VAL A 104 10.31 1.52 5.79
N VAL A 105 9.42 2.47 5.51
CA VAL A 105 9.52 3.86 5.97
C VAL A 105 8.51 4.03 7.10
N LEU A 106 8.99 4.37 8.29
CA LEU A 106 8.16 4.77 9.42
C LEU A 106 7.99 6.28 9.40
N LEU A 107 6.78 6.75 9.69
CA LEU A 107 6.41 8.16 9.74
C LEU A 107 6.22 8.60 11.19
N HIS A 108 6.41 9.89 11.45
CA HIS A 108 6.05 10.52 12.71
C HIS A 108 4.52 10.62 12.81
N GLN A 109 3.91 9.85 13.71
CA GLN A 109 2.45 9.74 13.82
C GLN A 109 1.80 11.11 14.09
N GLU A 110 2.43 11.94 14.93
CA GLU A 110 1.99 13.28 15.28
C GLU A 110 2.08 14.30 14.13
N LYS A 111 2.66 13.89 13.00
CA LYS A 111 2.81 14.67 11.78
C LYS A 111 1.86 14.23 10.66
N LEU A 112 1.12 13.14 10.84
CA LEU A 112 0.09 12.70 9.90
C LEU A 112 -1.10 13.66 9.92
N CYS A 113 -1.86 13.72 8.83
CA CYS A 113 -3.13 14.48 8.76
C CYS A 113 -4.12 14.11 9.86
N ARG A 114 -4.21 12.81 10.16
CA ARG A 114 -5.18 12.25 11.10
C ARG A 114 -4.48 11.28 12.04
N PRO A 115 -3.69 11.78 13.01
CA PRO A 115 -2.90 10.92 13.90
C PRO A 115 -3.73 9.90 14.68
N HIS A 116 -4.98 10.27 15.01
CA HIS A 116 -5.93 9.45 15.76
C HIS A 116 -6.55 8.30 14.94
N HIS A 117 -6.38 8.26 13.62
CA HIS A 117 -6.80 7.14 12.78
C HIS A 117 -5.82 5.96 12.81
N VAL A 118 -4.62 6.15 13.38
CA VAL A 118 -3.65 5.07 13.54
C VAL A 118 -4.05 4.24 14.75
N LEU A 119 -4.81 3.16 14.52
CA LEU A 119 -5.27 2.26 15.57
C LEU A 119 -4.12 1.49 16.22
N PHE A 120 -3.20 0.99 15.40
CA PHE A 120 -2.02 0.26 15.84
C PHE A 120 -0.78 0.88 15.19
N PRO A 121 0.04 1.62 15.95
CA PRO A 121 1.29 2.19 15.44
C PRO A 121 2.21 1.12 14.89
N ALA A 122 2.91 1.45 13.81
CA ALA A 122 3.85 0.54 13.18
C ALA A 122 5.01 0.24 14.12
N GLU A 123 5.17 -1.05 14.41
CA GLU A 123 6.30 -1.58 15.17
C GLU A 123 7.61 -1.37 14.41
N THR A 124 8.70 -1.22 15.17
CA THR A 124 10.04 -1.14 14.60
C THR A 124 10.38 -2.45 13.88
N PRO A 125 10.64 -2.42 12.56
CA PRO A 125 10.97 -3.63 11.82
C PRO A 125 12.33 -4.21 12.23
N ASN A 126 12.45 -5.54 12.19
CA ASN A 126 13.73 -6.22 12.30
C ASN A 126 14.52 -6.11 10.99
N GLY A 127 15.25 -5.01 10.80
CA GLY A 127 16.12 -4.78 9.65
C GLY A 127 17.18 -3.70 9.88
N LYS A 128 18.02 -3.45 8.88
CA LYS A 128 19.09 -2.45 8.95
C LYS A 128 18.47 -1.05 8.90
N LEU A 129 18.61 -0.29 9.98
CA LEU A 129 18.29 1.13 9.99
C LEU A 129 19.23 1.86 9.03
N VAL A 130 18.65 2.59 8.08
CA VAL A 130 19.37 3.41 7.09
C VAL A 130 19.32 4.88 7.51
N ILE A 131 18.14 5.37 7.89
CA ILE A 131 17.93 6.75 8.33
C ILE A 131 17.13 6.78 9.63
N TRP A 132 17.53 7.67 10.54
CA TRP A 132 16.75 8.10 11.69
C TRP A 132 16.38 9.58 11.54
N GLY A 133 15.09 9.87 11.36
CA GLY A 133 14.59 11.21 11.06
C GLY A 133 14.02 11.91 12.29
N LYS A 134 14.18 13.24 12.35
CA LYS A 134 13.57 14.08 13.39
C LYS A 134 12.29 14.74 12.86
N PRO A 135 11.24 14.90 13.69
CA PRO A 135 10.01 15.55 13.25
C PRO A 135 10.26 17.04 12.99
N SER A 136 9.71 17.56 11.90
CA SER A 136 9.80 18.99 11.58
C SER A 136 8.93 19.82 12.54
N LYS A 137 9.28 21.10 12.74
CA LYS A 137 8.42 22.07 13.45
C LYS A 137 7.59 22.93 12.49
N ASP A 138 7.81 22.79 11.19
CA ASP A 138 7.27 23.65 10.14
C ASP A 138 5.80 23.34 9.84
N PHE A 139 5.36 22.11 10.12
CA PHE A 139 3.98 21.70 9.97
C PHE A 139 3.49 20.86 11.16
N HIS A 140 2.19 20.97 11.44
CA HIS A 140 1.48 20.19 12.44
C HIS A 140 0.01 20.03 12.02
N PRO A 141 -0.63 18.86 12.22
CA PRO A 141 -2.02 18.65 11.81
C PRO A 141 -3.02 19.51 12.59
N TYR A 142 -2.63 19.99 13.77
CA TYR A 142 -3.47 20.84 14.61
C TYR A 142 -2.85 22.22 14.73
N MET A 143 -3.72 23.23 14.79
CA MET A 143 -3.30 24.59 15.05
C MET A 143 -3.13 24.79 16.57
N PRO A 144 -1.95 25.18 17.08
CA PRO A 144 -1.78 25.50 18.49
C PRO A 144 -2.65 26.71 18.85
N LEU A 145 -3.55 26.57 19.82
CA LEU A 145 -4.46 27.65 20.26
C LEU A 145 -3.85 28.55 21.36
N ASN A 146 -2.55 28.43 21.63
CA ASN A 146 -1.89 29.20 22.68
C ASN A 146 -1.96 30.70 22.39
N LYS A 147 -2.19 31.52 23.42
CA LYS A 147 -2.24 32.99 23.31
C LYS A 147 -0.95 33.51 22.65
N GLY A 148 -1.07 34.07 21.45
CA GLY A 148 0.04 34.62 20.65
C GLY A 148 0.43 33.80 19.42
N ALA A 149 -0.09 32.58 19.25
CA ALA A 149 0.20 31.74 18.09
C ALA A 149 -0.49 32.22 16.80
N VAL A 150 -1.61 32.94 16.92
CA VAL A 150 -2.39 33.47 15.80
C VAL A 150 -2.69 34.94 16.09
N LYS A 151 -2.06 35.84 15.34
CA LYS A 151 -2.18 37.29 15.56
C LYS A 151 -3.29 37.93 14.71
N SER A 152 -3.69 37.29 13.62
CA SER A 152 -4.74 37.76 12.71
C SER A 152 -5.33 36.59 11.92
N LEU A 153 -6.45 36.82 11.23
CA LEU A 153 -7.04 35.84 10.31
C LEU A 153 -6.10 35.52 9.13
N HIS A 154 -5.27 36.47 8.71
CA HIS A 154 -4.28 36.25 7.65
C HIS A 154 -3.15 35.32 8.14
N ASP A 155 -2.60 35.62 9.32
CA ASP A 155 -1.62 34.76 10.00
C ASP A 155 -2.19 33.36 10.27
N ALA A 156 -3.49 33.26 10.54
CA ALA A 156 -4.18 31.98 10.69
C ALA A 156 -4.20 31.19 9.38
N ARG A 157 -4.51 31.84 8.25
CA ARG A 157 -4.56 31.20 6.93
C ARG A 157 -3.18 30.72 6.48
N ASP A 158 -2.13 31.49 6.77
CA ASP A 158 -0.77 31.12 6.37
C ASP A 158 -0.23 29.94 7.20
N LYS A 159 -0.67 29.82 8.46
CA LYS A 159 -0.31 28.71 9.36
C LYS A 159 -1.20 27.47 9.21
N LEU A 160 -2.44 27.65 8.78
CA LEU A 160 -3.40 26.58 8.58
C LEU A 160 -3.30 26.07 7.15
N LEU A 161 -2.54 25.00 6.96
CA LEU A 161 -2.39 24.35 5.66
C LEU A 161 -3.64 23.50 5.36
N VAL A 162 -4.72 24.15 4.90
CA VAL A 162 -6.00 23.46 4.60
C VAL A 162 -5.79 22.41 3.52
N ASN A 163 -6.34 21.21 3.74
CA ASN A 163 -6.20 20.05 2.86
C ASN A 163 -4.75 19.58 2.64
N PHE A 164 -3.80 20.04 3.48
CA PHE A 164 -2.42 19.61 3.38
C PHE A 164 -2.26 18.17 3.86
N ASP A 165 -1.97 17.34 2.86
CA ASP A 165 -1.58 15.94 2.81
C ASP A 165 -0.11 15.55 3.06
N PRO A 166 0.59 15.69 4.21
CA PRO A 166 2.04 15.46 4.23
C PRO A 166 2.41 14.04 3.76
N THR A 167 1.60 13.02 4.07
CA THR A 167 1.81 11.66 3.59
C THR A 167 1.55 11.57 2.08
N ARG A 168 0.50 12.23 1.58
CA ARG A 168 0.19 12.26 0.14
C ARG A 168 1.28 12.99 -0.68
N CYS A 169 1.77 14.12 -0.19
CA CYS A 169 2.87 14.87 -0.78
C CYS A 169 4.13 14.00 -0.84
N PHE A 170 4.51 13.39 0.28
CA PHE A 170 5.65 12.47 0.35
C PHE A 170 5.54 11.31 -0.65
N LEU A 171 4.37 10.66 -0.74
CA LEU A 171 4.15 9.57 -1.69
C LEU A 171 4.21 10.03 -3.16
N GLN A 172 3.79 11.26 -3.45
CA GLN A 172 3.89 11.85 -4.78
C GLN A 172 5.36 12.13 -5.13
N ASP A 173 6.11 12.73 -4.21
CA ASP A 173 7.53 13.02 -4.40
C ASP A 173 8.35 11.74 -4.57
N LEU A 174 8.01 10.66 -3.85
CA LEU A 174 8.62 9.35 -4.06
C LEU A 174 8.29 8.77 -5.45
N LYS A 175 7.05 8.90 -5.92
CA LYS A 175 6.67 8.43 -7.28
C LYS A 175 7.38 9.21 -8.37
N CYS A 176 7.59 10.52 -8.17
CA CYS A 176 8.31 11.38 -9.11
C CYS A 176 9.81 11.09 -9.10
N THR A 177 10.40 10.90 -7.93
CA THR A 177 11.84 10.63 -7.77
C THR A 177 12.22 9.21 -8.19
N PHE A 178 11.33 8.23 -7.94
CA PHE A 178 11.59 6.80 -8.15
C PHE A 178 10.48 6.09 -8.94
N PRO A 179 10.17 6.50 -10.17
CA PRO A 179 9.02 6.00 -10.92
C PRO A 179 9.10 4.51 -11.28
N LYS A 180 10.30 3.90 -11.25
CA LYS A 180 10.55 2.52 -11.69
C LYS A 180 11.34 1.67 -10.68
N ASN A 181 11.71 2.21 -9.52
CA ASN A 181 12.63 1.52 -8.61
C ASN A 181 11.88 0.61 -7.63
N PHE A 182 10.72 1.04 -7.17
CA PHE A 182 9.92 0.29 -6.21
C PHE A 182 8.44 0.61 -6.29
N LYS A 183 7.65 -0.37 -5.88
CA LYS A 183 6.23 -0.23 -5.63
C LYS A 183 5.99 0.21 -4.19
N LEU A 184 5.15 1.23 -4.04
CA LEU A 184 4.72 1.79 -2.77
C LEU A 184 3.49 1.07 -2.22
N TRP A 185 3.48 0.80 -0.92
CA TRP A 185 2.37 0.20 -0.18
C TRP A 185 2.06 1.04 1.04
N TYR A 186 0.84 1.57 1.14
CA TYR A 186 0.44 2.48 2.21
C TYR A 186 -1.06 2.38 2.47
N GLY A 187 -1.47 2.72 3.69
CA GLY A 187 -2.88 2.88 4.04
C GLY A 187 -3.38 4.26 3.63
N SER A 188 -4.43 4.33 2.80
CA SER A 188 -5.00 5.60 2.32
C SER A 188 -5.85 6.34 3.36
N ILE A 189 -6.29 5.64 4.42
CA ILE A 189 -7.25 6.14 5.42
C ILE A 189 -6.56 6.51 6.75
N GLY A 190 -5.32 6.03 6.93
CA GLY A 190 -4.52 6.20 8.14
C GLY A 190 -3.44 5.11 8.21
N GLY A 191 -2.25 5.48 8.68
CA GLY A 191 -1.11 4.59 8.84
C GLY A 191 0.17 5.41 9.01
N ASP A 192 1.03 4.99 9.93
CA ASP A 192 2.32 5.62 10.20
C ASP A 192 3.49 4.87 9.54
N ALA A 193 3.21 4.06 8.51
CA ALA A 193 4.24 3.38 7.75
C ALA A 193 3.92 3.24 6.25
N VAL A 194 4.98 3.20 5.46
CA VAL A 194 4.96 2.93 4.02
C VAL A 194 5.90 1.75 3.74
N GLY A 195 5.36 0.69 3.14
CA GLY A 195 6.13 -0.45 2.66
C GLY A 195 6.65 -0.21 1.25
N LEU A 196 7.89 -0.64 1.00
CA LEU A 196 8.55 -0.56 -0.30
C LEU A 196 8.88 -1.97 -0.79
N THR A 197 8.59 -2.28 -2.05
CA THR A 197 9.08 -3.50 -2.70
C THR A 197 9.78 -3.16 -3.99
N TRP A 198 11.01 -3.64 -4.18
CA TRP A 198 11.81 -3.35 -5.37
C TRP A 198 11.10 -3.83 -6.64
N GLU A 199 11.11 -3.00 -7.67
CA GLU A 199 10.69 -3.40 -9.01
C GLU A 199 11.93 -3.89 -9.78
N ASN A 200 11.90 -5.13 -10.26
CA ASN A 200 13.02 -5.70 -11.01
C ASN A 200 13.07 -5.11 -12.43
N PRO A 201 14.15 -4.43 -12.84
CA PRO A 201 14.25 -3.83 -14.17
C PRO A 201 14.30 -4.88 -15.30
N LYS A 202 14.82 -6.09 -15.06
CA LYS A 202 15.05 -7.11 -16.10
C LYS A 202 13.80 -7.72 -16.76
N LYS A 203 12.58 -7.34 -16.37
CA LYS A 203 11.35 -7.85 -17.02
C LYS A 203 10.88 -7.02 -18.22
N ARG A 204 11.52 -5.88 -18.53
CA ARG A 204 11.30 -5.14 -19.77
C ARG A 204 12.68 -4.76 -20.34
N SER A 205 12.87 -5.05 -21.62
CA SER A 205 14.06 -4.75 -22.45
C SER A 205 15.41 -5.28 -21.96
N ARG A 206 15.81 -6.40 -22.58
CA ARG A 206 17.18 -6.86 -22.70
C ARG A 206 17.92 -5.91 -23.67
N GLU A 207 18.27 -4.68 -23.27
CA GLU A 207 19.10 -3.81 -24.13
C GLU A 207 19.87 -2.67 -23.43
N GLU A 208 19.69 -2.39 -22.14
CA GLU A 208 20.55 -1.42 -21.41
C GLU A 208 21.14 -2.07 -20.17
N ALA A 209 22.12 -2.95 -20.39
CA ALA A 209 22.93 -3.53 -19.35
C ALA A 209 24.22 -2.70 -19.17
N ASP A 210 24.11 -1.50 -18.60
CA ASP A 210 25.29 -0.86 -17.98
C ASP A 210 25.00 0.23 -16.91
N GLU A 211 23.79 0.31 -16.36
CA GLU A 211 23.60 1.08 -15.12
C GLU A 211 23.68 0.13 -13.92
N THR A 212 24.82 0.18 -13.23
CA THR A 212 25.00 -0.46 -11.93
C THR A 212 23.92 0.09 -11.00
N MET A 213 22.90 -0.72 -10.68
CA MET A 213 21.83 -0.33 -9.77
C MET A 213 22.44 0.27 -8.49
N PRO A 214 22.10 1.52 -8.12
CA PRO A 214 22.68 2.16 -6.95
C PRO A 214 22.46 1.30 -5.71
N GLU A 215 23.43 1.32 -4.78
CA GLU A 215 23.36 0.54 -3.55
C GLU A 215 22.00 0.81 -2.86
N PRO A 216 21.25 -0.21 -2.42
CA PRO A 216 19.92 -0.04 -1.85
C PRO A 216 19.87 0.99 -0.71
N ALA A 217 20.93 1.04 0.10
CA ALA A 217 21.06 2.02 1.17
C ALA A 217 21.14 3.46 0.64
N SER A 218 21.82 3.70 -0.49
CA SER A 218 21.90 5.03 -1.12
C SER A 218 20.54 5.52 -1.62
N VAL A 219 19.75 4.63 -2.24
CA VAL A 219 18.37 4.94 -2.66
C VAL A 219 17.49 5.25 -1.45
N LEU A 220 17.59 4.43 -0.41
CA LEU A 220 16.83 4.61 0.83
C LEU A 220 17.27 5.85 1.62
N ASN A 221 18.51 6.33 1.45
CA ASN A 221 18.93 7.61 2.01
C ASN A 221 18.13 8.75 1.39
N VAL A 222 18.04 8.77 0.05
CA VAL A 222 17.26 9.78 -0.67
C VAL A 222 15.78 9.70 -0.30
N VAL A 223 15.23 8.50 -0.06
CA VAL A 223 13.85 8.34 0.46
C VAL A 223 13.65 9.09 1.79
N GLY A 224 14.60 8.99 2.71
CA GLY A 224 14.53 9.73 3.97
C GLY A 224 14.71 11.23 3.81
N ASP A 225 15.54 11.67 2.87
CA ASP A 225 15.73 13.09 2.54
C ASP A 225 14.48 13.72 1.92
N VAL A 226 13.83 13.02 0.99
CA VAL A 226 12.54 13.44 0.41
C VAL A 226 11.47 13.59 1.49
N GLY A 227 11.46 12.69 2.48
CA GLY A 227 10.51 12.71 3.58
C GLY A 227 10.96 13.48 4.82
N LYS A 228 11.99 14.34 4.71
CA LYS A 228 12.57 15.03 5.87
C LYS A 228 11.51 15.76 6.69
N GLY A 229 11.51 15.52 7.99
CA GLY A 229 10.54 16.11 8.91
C GLY A 229 9.24 15.32 9.09
N LEU A 230 8.90 14.44 8.14
CA LEU A 230 7.78 13.49 8.24
C LEU A 230 8.27 12.07 8.58
N VAL A 231 9.41 11.65 8.01
CA VAL A 231 9.98 10.32 8.20
C VAL A 231 10.61 10.20 9.59
N ARG A 232 10.20 9.16 10.31
CA ARG A 232 10.75 8.72 11.61
C ARG A 232 11.96 7.83 11.42
N GLY A 233 11.88 6.88 10.48
CA GLY A 233 13.03 6.06 10.14
C GLY A 233 12.83 5.25 8.87
N VAL A 234 13.93 4.84 8.25
CA VAL A 234 13.94 4.00 7.04
C VAL A 234 14.71 2.72 7.35
N TYR A 235 14.07 1.58 7.14
CA TYR A 235 14.61 0.26 7.46
C TYR A 235 14.72 -0.58 6.18
N LEU A 236 15.92 -1.08 5.89
CA LEU A 236 16.15 -2.07 4.86
C LEU A 236 15.98 -3.47 5.47
N LEU A 237 15.00 -4.24 4.98
CA LEU A 237 14.68 -5.58 5.47
C LEU A 237 15.29 -6.66 4.58
N LYS A 238 15.25 -6.45 3.26
CA LYS A 238 15.74 -7.39 2.24
C LYS A 238 16.47 -6.62 1.16
N ALA A 239 17.68 -7.08 0.83
CA ALA A 239 18.39 -6.57 -0.34
C ALA A 239 17.61 -6.91 -1.63
N PRO A 240 17.71 -6.08 -2.69
CA PRO A 240 17.14 -6.41 -3.99
C PRO A 240 17.69 -7.75 -4.47
N LYS A 241 16.80 -8.59 -5.00
CA LYS A 241 17.21 -9.84 -5.60
C LYS A 241 17.86 -9.52 -6.96
N LEU A 242 19.19 -9.45 -6.98
CA LEU A 242 19.96 -9.56 -8.22
C LEU A 242 19.77 -10.99 -8.73
N GLN A 243 18.90 -11.18 -9.73
CA GLN A 243 18.86 -12.39 -10.57
C GLN A 243 19.41 -12.03 -11.93
#